data_AF-A0A968GYM9-F1
#
_entry.id   AF-A0A968GYM9-F1
#
_cell.length_a   1.000
_cell.length_b   1.000
_cell.length_c   1.000
_cell.angle_alpha   90.00
_cell.angle_beta   90.00
_cell.angle_gamma   90.00
#
_symmetry.space_group_name_H-M   'P 1'
#
loop_
_entity.id
_entity.type
_entity.pdbx_description
1 polymer ?
#
loop_
_entity_poly.entity_id
_entity_poly.type
_entity_poly.pdbx_seq_one_letter_code
_entity_poly.pdbx_strand_id
1 'polypeptide(L)'
;MAVKVGINGFGRIGRQVINVMADKGHLGKEVDVVAVVDVSTDAKYFAYQLKYDSVHGKFRGTVGSEKSSPSVEADDILVVNGHKIKCVMAQKDPSQLPWKELGVELVIESTGLFTESEKAKGHITAGAKKVLISAPGKGDVKTLVMGVNDNEYEPAKHTIVSNASCTTNCLAPIVYVLLKEGIGIESGLMTTIHSYTATQKTVDGPSKKDWRGGRAAAINIIPSSTGAAKAVGEVLPQTKGKLTGMSFRIPTANVSVVDLTFRSEKETSIEEINSLLKKASETYLKGILGFCNEEVVSSDFIHDERSSIYDSLATMQNNLKGEKRFFKIVTWYDNEWGYSNRVVDLMLKMIK
;
A
#
# COMPACT_ATOMS: atom_id res chain seq x y z
N MET A 1 25.86 7.95 -1.58
CA MET A 1 25.27 8.93 -0.64
C MET A 1 23.82 8.54 -0.41
N ALA A 2 23.24 8.83 0.76
CA ALA A 2 21.84 8.59 1.03
C ALA A 2 20.98 9.41 0.04
N VAL A 3 19.89 8.84 -0.47
CA VAL A 3 18.97 9.59 -1.34
C VAL A 3 18.02 10.40 -0.47
N LYS A 4 17.85 11.68 -0.85
CA LYS A 4 16.99 12.61 -0.13
C LYS A 4 15.53 12.41 -0.51
N VAL A 5 14.72 12.05 0.48
CA VAL A 5 13.31 11.71 0.31
C VAL A 5 12.42 12.71 1.04
N GLY A 6 11.38 13.19 0.35
CA GLY A 6 10.27 13.93 0.95
C GLY A 6 9.02 13.06 1.03
N ILE A 7 8.24 13.18 2.09
CA ILE A 7 6.93 12.51 2.21
C ILE A 7 5.83 13.57 2.17
N ASN A 8 5.02 13.56 1.12
CA ASN A 8 3.87 14.45 0.99
C ASN A 8 2.60 13.79 1.54
N GLY A 9 2.05 14.33 2.63
CA GLY A 9 0.92 13.75 3.36
C GLY A 9 1.37 12.84 4.49
N PHE A 10 1.65 13.42 5.65
CA PHE A 10 2.07 12.73 6.88
C PHE A 10 0.89 12.14 7.70
N GLY A 11 -0.11 11.65 6.96
CA GLY A 11 -1.25 10.93 7.49
C GLY A 11 -0.91 9.47 7.82
N ARG A 12 -1.91 8.59 7.71
CA ARG A 12 -1.79 7.18 8.08
C ARG A 12 -0.65 6.47 7.34
N ILE A 13 -0.65 6.48 5.99
CA ILE A 13 0.36 5.79 5.18
C ILE A 13 1.73 6.46 5.30
N GLY A 14 1.81 7.79 5.26
CA GLY A 14 3.07 8.51 5.42
C GLY A 14 3.79 8.18 6.75
N ARG A 15 3.04 8.06 7.85
CA ARG A 15 3.59 7.61 9.15
C ARG A 15 4.03 6.15 9.13
N GLN A 16 3.24 5.24 8.57
CA GLN A 16 3.65 3.83 8.50
C GLN A 16 4.90 3.63 7.62
N VAL A 17 5.06 4.42 6.56
CA VAL A 17 6.27 4.42 5.75
C VAL A 17 7.50 4.81 6.57
N ILE A 18 7.42 5.85 7.43
CA ILE A 18 8.51 6.17 8.37
C ILE A 18 8.74 5.03 9.36
N ASN A 19 7.68 4.45 9.92
CA ASN A 19 7.80 3.32 10.86
C ASN A 19 8.57 2.17 10.23
N VAL A 20 8.20 1.76 9.02
CA VAL A 20 8.90 0.70 8.29
C VAL A 20 10.36 1.06 8.03
N MET A 21 10.66 2.28 7.57
CA MET A 21 12.04 2.70 7.33
C MET A 21 12.89 2.68 8.61
N ALA A 22 12.31 3.04 9.75
CA ALA A 22 12.98 3.00 11.04
C ALA A 22 13.18 1.57 11.53
N ASP A 23 12.14 0.73 11.48
CA ASP A 23 12.16 -0.67 11.92
C ASP A 23 13.17 -1.51 11.11
N LYS A 24 13.25 -1.27 9.79
CA LYS A 24 14.21 -1.93 8.90
C LYS A 24 15.59 -1.27 8.89
N GLY A 25 15.76 -0.16 9.61
CA GLY A 25 17.04 0.51 9.79
C GLY A 25 17.57 1.20 8.53
N HIS A 26 16.69 1.63 7.61
CA HIS A 26 17.03 2.40 6.41
C HIS A 26 17.13 3.91 6.67
N LEU A 27 16.35 4.41 7.63
CA LEU A 27 16.28 5.84 7.98
C LEU A 27 17.63 6.36 8.47
N GLY A 28 18.13 7.42 7.85
CA GLY A 28 19.44 8.03 8.16
C GLY A 28 20.65 7.25 7.64
N LYS A 29 20.43 6.19 6.85
CA LYS A 29 21.50 5.39 6.24
C LYS A 29 21.43 5.42 4.71
N GLU A 30 20.60 4.57 4.11
CA GLU A 30 20.38 4.53 2.67
C GLU A 30 19.42 5.64 2.24
N VAL A 31 18.53 6.05 3.16
CA VAL A 31 17.45 7.00 2.93
C VAL A 31 17.55 8.16 3.92
N ASP A 32 17.68 9.37 3.39
CA ASP A 32 17.62 10.61 4.15
C ASP A 32 16.22 11.22 3.98
N VAL A 33 15.32 10.96 4.94
CA VAL A 33 14.01 11.62 4.94
C VAL A 33 14.20 13.05 5.42
N VAL A 34 14.23 13.99 4.48
CA VAL A 34 14.55 15.39 4.79
C VAL A 34 13.34 16.18 5.29
N ALA A 35 12.15 15.82 4.82
CA ALA A 35 10.92 16.52 5.18
C ALA A 35 9.65 15.67 5.08
N VAL A 36 8.70 15.99 5.94
CA VAL A 36 7.32 15.51 5.91
C VAL A 36 6.37 16.70 5.76
N VAL A 37 5.28 16.51 5.02
CA VAL A 37 4.29 17.56 4.75
C VAL A 37 2.91 17.15 5.24
N ASP A 38 2.23 18.01 5.98
CA ASP A 38 0.80 17.87 6.31
C ASP A 38 0.16 19.25 6.55
N VAL A 39 -1.13 19.28 6.89
CA VAL A 39 -1.92 20.50 7.14
C VAL A 39 -1.47 21.31 8.37
N SER A 40 -0.50 20.80 9.11
CA SER A 40 0.12 21.43 10.29
C SER A 40 1.63 21.23 10.23
N THR A 41 2.37 22.06 10.95
CA THR A 41 3.84 21.93 11.14
C THR A 41 4.20 21.59 12.58
N ASP A 42 3.23 21.29 13.44
CA ASP A 42 3.46 20.95 14.86
C ASP A 42 4.19 19.61 15.00
N ALA A 43 5.51 19.67 15.17
CA ALA A 43 6.35 18.48 15.30
C ALA A 43 6.08 17.70 16.60
N LYS A 44 5.60 18.35 17.68
CA LYS A 44 5.21 17.64 18.91
C LYS A 44 4.00 16.76 18.66
N TYR A 45 3.02 17.26 17.91
CA TYR A 45 1.86 16.47 17.53
C TYR A 45 2.23 15.31 16.61
N PHE A 46 3.11 15.53 15.64
CA PHE A 46 3.62 14.45 14.78
C PHE A 46 4.40 13.38 15.56
N ALA A 47 5.23 13.79 16.52
CA ALA A 47 5.91 12.88 17.43
C ALA A 47 4.90 12.05 18.24
N TYR A 48 3.84 12.67 18.76
CA TYR A 48 2.76 11.96 19.45
C TYR A 48 2.07 10.93 18.53
N GLN A 49 1.67 11.32 17.32
CA GLN A 49 1.00 10.45 16.36
C GLN A 49 1.86 9.28 15.89
N LEU A 50 3.18 9.46 15.82
CA LEU A 50 4.11 8.40 15.46
C LEU A 50 4.35 7.46 16.65
N LYS A 51 4.46 8.02 17.87
CA LYS A 51 4.75 7.27 19.10
C LYS A 51 3.65 6.29 19.51
N TYR A 52 2.39 6.64 19.29
CA TYR A 52 1.23 5.87 19.74
C TYR A 52 0.26 5.58 18.59
N ASP A 53 0.14 4.30 18.23
CA ASP A 53 -0.82 3.82 17.23
C ASP A 53 -1.84 2.86 17.87
N SER A 54 -3.14 3.10 17.63
CA SER A 54 -4.21 2.29 18.20
C SER A 54 -4.24 0.84 17.69
N VAL A 55 -3.66 0.58 16.51
CA VAL A 55 -3.63 -0.75 15.88
C VAL A 55 -2.25 -1.37 16.00
N HIS A 56 -1.20 -0.62 15.63
CA HIS A 56 0.17 -1.15 15.55
C HIS A 56 0.97 -0.99 16.85
N GLY A 57 0.36 -0.41 17.89
CA GLY A 57 0.98 -0.25 19.19
C GLY A 57 1.96 0.92 19.27
N LYS A 58 2.97 0.80 20.14
CA LYS A 58 3.96 1.85 20.36
C LYS A 58 5.10 1.77 19.36
N PHE A 59 5.59 2.92 18.91
CA PHE A 59 6.78 3.02 18.07
C PHE A 59 8.00 2.33 18.72
N ARG A 60 8.73 1.54 17.93
CA ARG A 60 9.93 0.84 18.38
C ARG A 60 11.17 1.70 18.14
N GLY A 61 11.43 2.61 19.08
CA GLY A 61 12.59 3.48 19.02
C GLY A 61 12.39 4.76 19.82
N THR A 62 13.15 5.79 19.46
CA THR A 62 13.03 7.12 20.06
C THR A 62 12.37 8.07 19.08
N VAL A 63 11.41 8.84 19.59
CA VAL A 63 10.69 9.86 18.84
C VAL A 63 10.58 11.09 19.72
N GLY A 64 10.89 12.25 19.14
CA GLY A 64 10.84 13.54 19.79
C GLY A 64 10.69 14.67 18.77
N SER A 65 10.80 15.90 19.25
CA SER A 65 10.73 17.09 18.42
C SER A 65 11.69 18.16 18.93
N GLU A 66 12.11 19.05 18.04
CA GLU A 66 12.93 20.21 18.37
C GLU A 66 12.62 21.40 17.45
N LYS A 67 13.19 22.56 17.78
CA LYS A 67 13.13 23.76 16.95
C LYS A 67 14.30 23.76 15.95
N SER A 68 14.01 24.10 14.71
CA SER A 68 15.04 24.33 13.68
C SER A 68 15.90 25.55 13.97
N SER A 69 15.37 26.54 14.69
CA SER A 69 16.11 27.73 15.13
C SER A 69 15.48 28.36 16.38
N PRO A 70 16.22 29.17 17.16
CA PRO A 70 15.65 29.89 18.31
C PRO A 70 14.51 30.85 17.94
N SER A 71 14.45 31.30 16.68
CA SER A 71 13.45 32.23 16.18
C SER A 71 12.10 31.60 15.82
N VAL A 72 11.99 30.27 15.70
CA VAL A 72 10.68 29.64 15.47
C VAL A 72 9.90 29.50 16.78
N GLU A 73 8.59 29.76 16.70
CA GLU A 73 7.72 29.77 17.88
C GLU A 73 7.55 28.37 18.49
N ALA A 74 7.35 27.35 17.64
CA ALA A 74 7.12 25.96 18.01
C ALA A 74 8.12 25.01 17.36
N ASP A 75 8.17 23.78 17.88
CA ASP A 75 8.98 22.71 17.29
C ASP A 75 8.48 22.38 15.89
N ASP A 76 9.39 22.40 14.92
CA ASP A 76 9.14 22.20 13.50
C ASP A 76 10.08 21.14 12.89
N ILE A 77 10.83 20.44 13.74
CA ILE A 77 11.66 19.28 13.40
C ILE A 77 11.16 18.08 14.19
N LEU A 78 10.80 17.02 13.48
CA LEU A 78 10.57 15.69 14.04
C LEU A 78 11.92 14.96 14.14
N VAL A 79 12.18 14.32 15.29
CA VAL A 79 13.41 13.56 15.52
C VAL A 79 13.06 12.09 15.73
N VAL A 80 13.52 11.22 14.83
CA VAL A 80 13.26 9.77 14.85
C VAL A 80 14.58 9.03 14.92
N ASN A 81 14.86 8.31 16.02
CA ASN A 81 16.14 7.61 16.24
C ASN A 81 17.36 8.52 16.01
N GLY A 82 17.26 9.79 16.40
CA GLY A 82 18.29 10.82 16.19
C GLY A 82 18.29 11.45 14.79
N HIS A 83 17.56 10.90 13.82
CA HIS A 83 17.40 11.47 12.47
C HIS A 83 16.42 12.64 12.49
N LYS A 84 16.81 13.79 11.92
CA LYS A 84 16.03 15.04 11.93
C LYS A 84 15.25 15.21 10.64
N ILE A 85 13.96 15.48 10.75
CA ILE A 85 13.02 15.58 9.64
C ILE A 85 12.25 16.89 9.74
N LYS A 86 12.30 17.74 8.71
CA LYS A 86 11.59 19.02 8.70
C LYS A 86 10.08 18.84 8.52
N CYS A 87 9.27 19.49 9.35
CA CYS A 87 7.82 19.57 9.16
C CYS A 87 7.49 20.76 8.26
N VAL A 88 6.87 20.50 7.12
CA VAL A 88 6.56 21.51 6.10
C VAL A 88 5.04 21.65 5.95
N MET A 89 4.57 22.88 5.80
CA MET A 89 3.15 23.17 5.60
C MET A 89 2.67 22.68 4.24
N ALA A 90 1.55 21.95 4.22
CA ALA A 90 0.93 21.48 3.00
C ALA A 90 0.50 22.62 2.08
N GLN A 91 0.67 22.40 0.77
CA GLN A 91 0.25 23.30 -0.28
C GLN A 91 -0.92 22.68 -1.06
N LYS A 92 -1.80 23.52 -1.59
CA LYS A 92 -2.88 23.07 -2.48
C LYS A 92 -2.35 22.58 -3.82
N ASP A 93 -1.24 23.18 -4.27
CA ASP A 93 -0.53 22.80 -5.48
C ASP A 93 0.86 22.26 -5.10
N PRO A 94 1.19 20.99 -5.46
CA PRO A 94 2.50 20.40 -5.22
C PRO A 94 3.68 21.19 -5.79
N SER A 95 3.47 22.01 -6.81
CA SER A 95 4.52 22.85 -7.44
C SER A 95 5.09 23.92 -6.52
N GLN A 96 4.38 24.25 -5.44
CA GLN A 96 4.77 25.27 -4.46
C GLN A 96 5.58 24.69 -3.28
N LEU A 97 5.82 23.39 -3.25
CA LEU A 97 6.59 22.76 -2.19
C LEU A 97 8.10 23.06 -2.34
N PRO A 98 8.84 23.21 -1.24
CA PRO A 98 10.25 23.62 -1.27
C PRO A 98 11.22 22.47 -1.59
N TRP A 99 10.87 21.57 -2.52
CA TRP A 99 11.68 20.37 -2.81
C TRP A 99 13.07 20.69 -3.32
N LYS A 100 13.21 21.67 -4.22
CA LYS A 100 14.50 22.13 -4.71
C LYS A 100 15.39 22.67 -3.59
N GLU A 101 14.82 23.48 -2.70
CA GLU A 101 15.53 24.08 -1.57
C GLU A 101 16.04 23.02 -0.59
N LEU A 102 15.18 22.05 -0.28
CA LEU A 102 15.51 20.93 0.61
C LEU A 102 16.39 19.87 -0.05
N GLY A 103 16.58 19.95 -1.37
CA GLY A 103 17.33 18.99 -2.17
C GLY A 103 16.65 17.62 -2.26
N VAL A 104 15.32 17.56 -2.15
CA VAL A 104 14.55 16.32 -2.29
C VAL A 104 14.70 15.77 -3.70
N GLU A 105 15.05 14.49 -3.82
CA GLU A 105 15.20 13.81 -5.10
C GLU A 105 14.00 12.91 -5.39
N LEU A 106 13.45 12.24 -4.38
CA LEU A 106 12.27 11.39 -4.52
C LEU A 106 11.17 11.84 -3.54
N VAL A 107 9.94 11.97 -4.04
CA VAL A 107 8.77 12.26 -3.21
C VAL A 107 7.90 11.01 -3.11
N ILE A 108 7.54 10.63 -1.88
CA ILE A 108 6.44 9.70 -1.63
C ILE A 108 5.17 10.52 -1.52
N GLU A 109 4.27 10.36 -2.48
CA GLU A 109 2.98 11.04 -2.53
C GLU A 109 1.90 10.19 -1.86
N SER A 110 1.56 10.55 -0.61
CA SER A 110 0.64 9.83 0.28
C SER A 110 -0.54 10.67 0.76
N THR A 111 -0.84 11.80 0.12
CA THR A 111 -2.06 12.59 0.41
C THR A 111 -3.31 11.92 -0.14
N GLY A 112 -3.17 11.14 -1.23
CA GLY A 112 -4.28 10.59 -2.00
C GLY A 112 -5.00 11.59 -2.91
N LEU A 113 -4.56 12.85 -2.93
CA LEU A 113 -5.16 13.92 -3.75
C LEU A 113 -4.50 14.06 -5.13
N PHE A 114 -3.20 13.76 -5.21
CA PHE A 114 -2.38 13.96 -6.41
C PHE A 114 -2.05 12.64 -7.11
N THR A 115 -3.08 11.81 -7.34
CA THR A 115 -2.93 10.48 -7.98
C THR A 115 -2.93 10.52 -9.51
N GLU A 116 -3.21 11.66 -10.12
CA GLU A 116 -3.16 11.87 -11.57
C GLU A 116 -1.77 12.38 -11.97
N SER A 117 -1.20 11.82 -13.06
CA SER A 117 0.16 12.15 -13.54
C SER A 117 0.39 13.67 -13.63
N GLU A 118 -0.53 14.40 -14.26
CA GLU A 118 -0.41 15.87 -14.43
C GLU A 118 -0.35 16.63 -13.09
N LYS A 119 -1.03 16.14 -12.06
CA LYS A 119 -0.98 16.77 -10.73
C LYS A 119 0.29 16.40 -9.98
N ALA A 120 0.68 15.12 -10.04
CA ALA A 120 1.91 14.62 -9.43
C ALA A 120 3.17 15.27 -10.04
N LYS A 121 3.14 15.68 -11.32
CA LYS A 121 4.21 16.47 -11.97
C LYS A 121 4.51 17.78 -11.23
N GLY A 122 3.59 18.32 -10.45
CA GLY A 122 3.87 19.48 -9.60
C GLY A 122 5.06 19.26 -8.68
N HIS A 123 5.27 18.04 -8.14
CA HIS A 123 6.47 17.74 -7.35
C HIS A 123 7.77 17.83 -8.16
N ILE A 124 7.73 17.44 -9.43
CA ILE A 124 8.89 17.57 -10.34
C ILE A 124 9.18 19.05 -10.59
N THR A 125 8.14 19.85 -10.86
CA THR A 125 8.25 21.31 -11.00
C THR A 125 8.84 21.96 -9.74
N ALA A 126 8.45 21.48 -8.55
CA ALA A 126 8.99 21.92 -7.26
C ALA A 126 10.47 21.53 -7.03
N GLY A 127 11.04 20.66 -7.87
CA GLY A 127 12.46 20.31 -7.87
C GLY A 127 12.78 18.85 -7.54
N ALA A 128 11.79 18.01 -7.25
CA ALA A 128 12.02 16.57 -7.11
C ALA A 128 12.37 15.93 -8.46
N LYS A 129 13.12 14.82 -8.44
CA LYS A 129 13.48 14.07 -9.65
C LYS A 129 12.53 12.92 -9.93
N LYS A 130 11.93 12.33 -8.90
CA LYS A 130 11.02 11.17 -8.98
C LYS A 130 9.84 11.31 -8.03
N VAL A 131 8.72 10.70 -8.39
CA VAL A 131 7.52 10.61 -7.54
C VAL A 131 7.05 9.17 -7.45
N LEU A 132 6.81 8.70 -6.23
CA LEU A 132 6.19 7.43 -5.91
C LEU A 132 4.81 7.69 -5.29
N ILE A 133 3.75 7.41 -6.04
CA ILE A 133 2.37 7.55 -5.57
C ILE A 133 2.00 6.31 -4.75
N SER A 134 1.57 6.52 -3.50
CA SER A 134 1.13 5.45 -2.59
C SER A 134 -0.37 5.12 -2.73
N ALA A 135 -0.86 5.13 -3.97
CA ALA A 135 -2.23 4.82 -4.36
C ALA A 135 -2.28 4.53 -5.87
N PRO A 136 -3.39 4.00 -6.42
CA PRO A 136 -3.55 3.82 -7.86
C PRO A 136 -3.38 5.13 -8.62
N GLY A 137 -2.35 5.17 -9.49
CA GLY A 137 -2.09 6.28 -10.40
C GLY A 137 -3.09 6.37 -11.54
N LYS A 138 -3.20 7.54 -12.17
CA LYS A 138 -4.02 7.77 -13.38
C LYS A 138 -3.27 8.54 -14.44
N GLY A 139 -3.55 8.22 -15.70
CA GLY A 139 -2.88 8.83 -16.86
C GLY A 139 -1.55 8.13 -17.14
N ASP A 140 -0.55 8.91 -17.53
CA ASP A 140 0.81 8.41 -17.78
C ASP A 140 1.56 8.17 -16.47
N VAL A 141 1.21 7.09 -15.76
CA VAL A 141 1.85 6.62 -14.52
C VAL A 141 2.13 5.13 -14.67
N LYS A 142 3.38 4.71 -14.47
CA LYS A 142 3.72 3.28 -14.45
C LYS A 142 3.31 2.67 -13.11
N THR A 143 2.34 1.76 -13.13
CA THR A 143 1.97 0.95 -11.96
C THR A 143 2.95 -0.22 -11.81
N LEU A 144 3.53 -0.35 -10.61
CA LEU A 144 4.48 -1.41 -10.25
C LEU A 144 4.01 -2.10 -8.97
N VAL A 145 4.12 -3.43 -8.96
CA VAL A 145 3.85 -4.28 -7.80
C VAL A 145 5.08 -5.15 -7.55
N MET A 146 5.64 -5.03 -6.35
CA MET A 146 6.84 -5.76 -5.93
C MET A 146 6.63 -7.27 -5.99
N GLY A 147 7.60 -7.99 -6.55
CA GLY A 147 7.58 -9.43 -6.76
C GLY A 147 6.78 -9.87 -8.00
N VAL A 148 6.09 -8.95 -8.69
CA VAL A 148 5.22 -9.27 -9.83
C VAL A 148 5.77 -8.67 -11.12
N ASN A 149 5.83 -7.34 -11.20
CA ASN A 149 6.30 -6.61 -12.40
C ASN A 149 7.27 -5.47 -12.06
N ASP A 150 7.80 -5.43 -10.84
CA ASP A 150 8.72 -4.37 -10.40
C ASP A 150 10.04 -4.36 -11.19
N ASN A 151 10.40 -5.47 -11.84
CA ASN A 151 11.49 -5.55 -12.81
C ASN A 151 11.26 -4.72 -14.08
N GLU A 152 10.03 -4.28 -14.36
CA GLU A 152 9.70 -3.39 -15.48
C GLU A 152 10.01 -1.92 -15.17
N TYR A 153 10.54 -1.59 -13.99
CA TYR A 153 10.96 -0.23 -13.69
C TYR A 153 12.17 0.19 -14.55
N GLU A 154 11.97 1.20 -15.41
CA GLU A 154 13.01 1.82 -16.21
C GLU A 154 13.30 3.25 -15.68
N PRO A 155 14.43 3.51 -15.01
CA PRO A 155 14.73 4.81 -14.40
C PRO A 155 14.70 5.98 -15.39
N ALA A 156 15.07 5.75 -16.66
CA ALA A 156 15.07 6.82 -17.67
C ALA A 156 13.66 7.22 -18.14
N LYS A 157 12.68 6.31 -18.06
CA LYS A 157 11.31 6.55 -18.56
C LYS A 157 10.33 6.82 -17.42
N HIS A 158 10.46 6.11 -16.32
CA HIS A 158 9.49 6.10 -15.24
C HIS A 158 9.87 7.15 -14.19
N THR A 159 9.37 8.37 -14.38
CA THR A 159 9.57 9.49 -13.45
C THR A 159 8.52 9.54 -12.36
N ILE A 160 7.27 9.24 -12.71
CA ILE A 160 6.15 9.14 -11.78
C ILE A 160 5.64 7.70 -11.85
N VAL A 161 5.66 7.01 -10.71
CA VAL A 161 5.21 5.62 -10.60
C VAL A 161 4.15 5.49 -9.51
N SER A 162 3.38 4.42 -9.59
CA SER A 162 2.33 4.08 -8.62
C SER A 162 2.65 2.72 -8.01
N ASN A 163 2.60 2.64 -6.68
CA ASN A 163 2.68 1.35 -5.96
C ASN A 163 1.33 0.61 -5.94
N ALA A 164 0.40 0.95 -6.84
CA ALA A 164 -0.97 0.45 -6.88
C ALA A 164 -1.73 0.69 -5.56
N SER A 165 -2.75 -0.12 -5.27
CA SER A 165 -3.46 -0.15 -3.97
C SER A 165 -3.02 -1.33 -3.10
N CYS A 166 -3.34 -1.29 -1.81
CA CYS A 166 -3.19 -2.41 -0.89
C CYS A 166 -3.87 -3.70 -1.41
N THR A 167 -5.12 -3.62 -1.85
CA THR A 167 -5.84 -4.78 -2.43
C THR A 167 -5.20 -5.29 -3.72
N THR A 168 -4.63 -4.41 -4.56
CA THR A 168 -3.91 -4.85 -5.78
C THR A 168 -2.63 -5.58 -5.42
N ASN A 169 -1.88 -5.09 -4.42
CA ASN A 169 -0.68 -5.76 -3.90
C ASN A 169 -1.02 -7.11 -3.24
N CYS A 170 -2.23 -7.30 -2.72
CA CYS A 170 -2.70 -8.58 -2.21
C CYS A 170 -3.11 -9.56 -3.33
N LEU A 171 -3.87 -9.08 -4.32
CA LEU A 171 -4.41 -9.93 -5.40
C LEU A 171 -3.37 -10.30 -6.46
N ALA A 172 -2.51 -9.35 -6.85
CA ALA A 172 -1.56 -9.55 -7.96
C ALA A 172 -0.58 -10.71 -7.74
N PRO A 173 0.00 -10.95 -6.55
CA PRO A 173 0.85 -12.11 -6.30
C PRO A 173 0.13 -13.45 -6.54
N ILE A 174 -1.14 -13.58 -6.13
CA ILE A 174 -1.94 -14.80 -6.38
C ILE A 174 -2.11 -15.02 -7.89
N VAL A 175 -2.55 -13.98 -8.60
CA VAL A 175 -2.75 -14.05 -10.06
C VAL A 175 -1.44 -14.35 -10.78
N TYR A 176 -0.33 -13.75 -10.34
CA TYR A 176 0.99 -14.00 -10.89
C TYR A 176 1.41 -15.47 -10.78
N VAL A 177 1.16 -16.13 -9.64
CA VAL A 177 1.42 -17.57 -9.50
C VAL A 177 0.58 -18.38 -10.49
N LEU A 178 -0.73 -18.10 -10.59
CA LEU A 178 -1.62 -18.83 -11.50
C LEU A 178 -1.18 -18.70 -12.97
N LEU A 179 -0.68 -17.53 -13.37
CA LEU A 179 -0.14 -17.31 -14.72
C LEU A 179 1.22 -18.00 -14.91
N LYS A 180 2.14 -17.82 -13.95
CA LYS A 180 3.52 -18.30 -14.05
C LYS A 180 3.62 -19.82 -14.03
N GLU A 181 2.78 -20.48 -13.25
CA GLU A 181 2.71 -21.94 -13.17
C GLU A 181 1.82 -22.55 -14.28
N GLY A 182 1.29 -21.71 -15.18
CA GLY A 182 0.65 -22.14 -16.41
C GLY A 182 -0.80 -22.61 -16.28
N ILE A 183 -1.47 -22.34 -15.15
CA ILE A 183 -2.92 -22.60 -14.93
C ILE A 183 -3.76 -21.60 -15.74
N GLY A 184 -3.37 -20.33 -15.73
CA GLY A 184 -4.07 -19.25 -16.40
C GLY A 184 -5.36 -18.81 -15.70
N ILE A 185 -5.92 -17.68 -16.16
CA ILE A 185 -7.23 -17.19 -15.72
C ILE A 185 -8.06 -16.88 -16.96
N GLU A 186 -9.19 -17.57 -17.12
CA GLU A 186 -10.18 -17.32 -18.17
C GLU A 186 -11.02 -16.09 -17.81
N SER A 187 -11.57 -16.09 -16.60
CA SER A 187 -12.34 -14.98 -16.03
C SER A 187 -12.34 -15.07 -14.50
N GLY A 188 -12.49 -13.94 -13.82
CA GLY A 188 -12.55 -13.94 -12.36
C GLY A 188 -13.24 -12.72 -11.76
N LEU A 189 -13.86 -12.95 -10.61
CA LEU A 189 -14.51 -11.96 -9.78
C LEU A 189 -13.85 -11.97 -8.41
N MET A 190 -13.50 -10.79 -7.93
CA MET A 190 -12.93 -10.62 -6.60
C MET A 190 -13.87 -9.82 -5.71
N THR A 191 -14.06 -10.30 -4.49
CA THR A 191 -14.63 -9.52 -3.39
C THR A 191 -13.53 -9.29 -2.37
N THR A 192 -13.36 -8.07 -1.89
CA THR A 192 -12.55 -7.83 -0.69
C THR A 192 -13.45 -7.47 0.48
N ILE A 193 -13.31 -8.20 1.57
CA ILE A 193 -13.88 -7.84 2.87
C ILE A 193 -12.83 -6.96 3.53
N HIS A 194 -13.11 -5.65 3.57
CA HIS A 194 -12.12 -4.63 3.82
C HIS A 194 -12.43 -3.89 5.12
N SER A 195 -11.41 -3.66 5.94
CA SER A 195 -11.54 -2.77 7.10
C SER A 195 -11.92 -1.35 6.69
N TYR A 196 -12.64 -0.60 7.54
CA TYR A 196 -12.88 0.81 7.23
C TYR A 196 -11.57 1.62 7.27
N THR A 197 -11.54 2.75 6.60
CA THR A 197 -10.35 3.61 6.43
C THR A 197 -10.66 5.06 6.81
N ALA A 198 -9.64 5.92 6.79
CA ALA A 198 -9.77 7.36 7.05
C ALA A 198 -10.74 8.10 6.10
N THR A 199 -11.16 7.49 4.99
CA THR A 199 -12.12 8.11 4.07
C THR A 199 -13.58 7.95 4.50
N GLN A 200 -13.90 6.97 5.36
CA GLN A 200 -15.25 6.75 5.88
C GLN A 200 -15.57 7.66 7.07
N LYS A 201 -16.85 7.71 7.47
CA LYS A 201 -17.37 8.60 8.52
C LYS A 201 -17.74 7.81 9.78
N THR A 202 -17.51 8.44 10.94
CA THR A 202 -17.90 7.87 12.25
C THR A 202 -19.41 7.75 12.38
N VAL A 203 -20.14 8.76 11.92
CA VAL A 203 -21.60 8.82 11.84
C VAL A 203 -22.04 9.15 10.42
N ASP A 204 -23.33 8.99 10.12
CA ASP A 204 -23.90 9.34 8.82
C ASP A 204 -23.57 10.78 8.45
N GLY A 205 -22.97 10.98 7.27
CA GLY A 205 -22.46 12.27 6.84
C GLY A 205 -22.30 12.40 5.32
N PRO A 206 -21.99 13.62 4.83
CA PRO A 206 -21.95 13.89 3.40
C PRO A 206 -20.79 13.18 2.71
N SER A 207 -21.10 12.46 1.62
CA SER A 207 -20.13 11.87 0.70
C SER A 207 -20.62 12.03 -0.75
N LYS A 208 -20.13 13.07 -1.43
CA LYS A 208 -20.64 13.47 -2.75
C LYS A 208 -20.44 12.42 -3.84
N LYS A 209 -19.38 11.61 -3.75
CA LYS A 209 -18.98 10.63 -4.78
C LYS A 209 -19.30 9.17 -4.42
N ASP A 210 -19.60 8.89 -3.15
CA ASP A 210 -19.86 7.55 -2.64
C ASP A 210 -20.89 7.62 -1.51
N TRP A 211 -22.18 7.62 -1.86
CA TRP A 211 -23.27 7.78 -0.88
C TRP A 211 -23.24 6.69 0.21
N ARG A 212 -22.93 5.46 -0.18
CA ARG A 212 -22.82 4.32 0.75
C ARG A 212 -21.67 4.54 1.74
N GLY A 213 -20.52 5.02 1.26
CA GLY A 213 -19.37 5.38 2.09
C GLY A 213 -19.58 6.55 3.05
N GLY A 214 -20.67 7.32 2.90
CA GLY A 214 -21.06 8.37 3.85
C GLY A 214 -21.79 7.86 5.08
N ARG A 215 -22.19 6.58 5.11
CA ARG A 215 -22.88 5.97 6.26
C ARG A 215 -21.90 5.63 7.38
N ALA A 216 -22.38 5.55 8.62
CA ALA A 216 -21.60 5.25 9.81
C ALA A 216 -20.81 3.94 9.67
N ALA A 217 -19.48 4.04 9.62
CA ALA A 217 -18.59 2.94 9.19
C ALA A 217 -18.56 1.76 10.17
N ALA A 218 -18.49 2.05 11.47
CA ALA A 218 -18.27 1.05 12.50
C ALA A 218 -19.51 0.21 12.87
N ILE A 219 -20.64 0.43 12.19
CA ILE A 219 -21.91 -0.29 12.46
C ILE A 219 -22.59 -0.79 11.18
N ASN A 220 -21.92 -0.72 10.03
CA ASN A 220 -22.48 -1.13 8.74
C ASN A 220 -21.52 -2.05 7.98
N ILE A 221 -22.10 -2.95 7.18
CA ILE A 221 -21.42 -3.57 6.04
C ILE A 221 -21.72 -2.71 4.83
N ILE A 222 -20.72 -2.00 4.30
CA ILE A 222 -20.89 -0.99 3.26
C ILE A 222 -20.33 -1.52 1.94
N PRO A 223 -21.17 -1.91 0.96
CA PRO A 223 -20.68 -2.34 -0.34
C PRO A 223 -20.16 -1.13 -1.14
N SER A 224 -19.03 -1.31 -1.82
CA SER A 224 -18.39 -0.28 -2.64
C SER A 224 -17.74 -0.91 -3.89
N SER A 225 -17.65 -0.15 -4.98
CA SER A 225 -16.90 -0.58 -6.16
C SER A 225 -15.40 -0.45 -5.92
N THR A 226 -14.59 -1.28 -6.60
CA THR A 226 -13.13 -1.22 -6.51
C THR A 226 -12.49 -1.32 -7.89
N GLY A 227 -11.38 -0.60 -8.08
CA GLY A 227 -10.53 -0.71 -9.25
C GLY A 227 -9.46 -1.78 -9.15
N ALA A 228 -9.27 -2.41 -7.97
CA ALA A 228 -8.10 -3.25 -7.70
C ALA A 228 -7.97 -4.44 -8.67
N ALA A 229 -9.04 -5.20 -8.89
CA ALA A 229 -9.03 -6.32 -9.84
C ALA A 229 -8.78 -5.86 -11.29
N LYS A 230 -9.25 -4.67 -11.67
CA LYS A 230 -8.97 -4.10 -13.00
C LYS A 230 -7.50 -3.68 -13.13
N ALA A 231 -6.92 -3.12 -12.06
CA ALA A 231 -5.53 -2.72 -12.01
C ALA A 231 -4.55 -3.90 -12.10
N VAL A 232 -4.97 -5.12 -11.73
CA VAL A 232 -4.17 -6.34 -12.01
C VAL A 232 -3.92 -6.49 -13.51
N GLY A 233 -4.85 -6.09 -14.37
CA GLY A 233 -4.65 -6.09 -15.83
C GLY A 233 -3.65 -5.07 -16.35
N GLU A 234 -3.27 -4.06 -15.55
CA GLU A 234 -2.19 -3.11 -15.87
C GLU A 234 -0.81 -3.68 -15.51
N VAL A 235 -0.76 -4.46 -14.43
CA VAL A 235 0.44 -5.10 -13.88
C VAL A 235 0.74 -6.42 -14.60
N LEU A 236 -0.31 -7.16 -14.96
CA LEU A 236 -0.28 -8.45 -15.67
C LEU A 236 -1.17 -8.36 -16.90
N PRO A 237 -0.65 -7.84 -18.04
CA PRO A 237 -1.44 -7.56 -19.24
C PRO A 237 -2.24 -8.74 -19.77
N GLN A 238 -1.80 -9.98 -19.53
CA GLN A 238 -2.51 -11.21 -19.94
C GLN A 238 -3.90 -11.36 -19.28
N THR A 239 -4.15 -10.64 -18.19
CA THR A 239 -5.44 -10.63 -17.47
C THR A 239 -6.29 -9.40 -17.73
N LYS A 240 -5.87 -8.51 -18.64
CA LYS A 240 -6.61 -7.30 -18.97
C LYS A 240 -8.02 -7.65 -19.47
N GLY A 241 -9.03 -7.10 -18.80
CA GLY A 241 -10.44 -7.35 -19.11
C GLY A 241 -11.01 -8.67 -18.57
N LYS A 242 -10.19 -9.53 -17.95
CA LYS A 242 -10.63 -10.83 -17.41
C LYS A 242 -11.04 -10.78 -15.94
N LEU A 243 -10.63 -9.73 -15.23
CA LEU A 243 -10.84 -9.56 -13.79
C LEU A 243 -11.61 -8.28 -13.46
N THR A 244 -12.59 -8.38 -12.57
CA THR A 244 -13.24 -7.24 -11.92
C THR A 244 -13.64 -7.62 -10.49
N GLY A 245 -14.15 -6.67 -9.72
CA GLY A 245 -14.50 -6.96 -8.34
C GLY A 245 -15.26 -5.85 -7.61
N MET A 246 -15.58 -6.14 -6.35
CA MET A 246 -16.20 -5.22 -5.41
C MET A 246 -15.54 -5.33 -4.04
N SER A 247 -15.95 -4.45 -3.13
CA SER A 247 -15.55 -4.52 -1.72
C SER A 247 -16.75 -4.42 -0.81
N PHE A 248 -16.69 -5.06 0.35
CA PHE A 248 -17.53 -4.78 1.49
C PHE A 248 -16.66 -4.18 2.58
N ARG A 249 -16.91 -2.92 2.94
CA ARG A 249 -16.24 -2.29 4.09
C ARG A 249 -16.97 -2.73 5.35
N ILE A 250 -16.25 -3.29 6.32
CA ILE A 250 -16.82 -3.86 7.54
C ILE A 250 -16.29 -3.16 8.80
N PRO A 251 -16.93 -3.35 9.98
CA PRO A 251 -16.53 -2.75 11.26
C PRO A 251 -15.23 -3.26 11.89
N THR A 252 -14.16 -3.39 11.13
CA THR A 252 -12.80 -3.67 11.62
C THR A 252 -11.88 -2.51 11.26
N ALA A 253 -10.94 -2.19 12.15
CA ALA A 253 -10.10 -1.00 12.02
C ALA A 253 -8.85 -1.21 11.15
N ASN A 254 -8.42 -2.47 10.96
CA ASN A 254 -7.32 -2.85 10.08
C ASN A 254 -7.40 -4.35 9.75
N VAL A 255 -6.58 -4.75 8.77
CA VAL A 255 -6.56 -6.07 8.12
C VAL A 255 -7.79 -6.28 7.25
N SER A 256 -7.55 -6.86 6.09
CA SER A 256 -8.56 -7.13 5.07
C SER A 256 -8.26 -8.47 4.43
N VAL A 257 -9.24 -8.99 3.69
CA VAL A 257 -9.12 -10.28 2.99
C VAL A 257 -9.66 -10.15 1.57
N VAL A 258 -9.01 -10.85 0.64
CA VAL A 258 -9.44 -11.05 -0.74
C VAL A 258 -10.10 -12.42 -0.85
N ASP A 259 -11.29 -12.45 -1.41
CA ASP A 259 -11.98 -13.62 -1.92
C ASP A 259 -11.96 -13.54 -3.46
N LEU A 260 -11.09 -14.33 -4.09
CA LEU A 260 -11.02 -14.46 -5.53
C LEU A 260 -11.77 -15.72 -5.96
N THR A 261 -12.80 -15.57 -6.79
CA THR A 261 -13.45 -16.69 -7.49
C THR A 261 -13.13 -16.59 -8.98
N PHE A 262 -12.60 -17.65 -9.58
CA PHE A 262 -12.15 -17.61 -10.97
C PHE A 262 -12.37 -18.92 -11.70
N ARG A 263 -12.38 -18.83 -13.03
CA ARG A 263 -12.28 -19.97 -13.96
C ARG A 263 -10.84 -20.06 -14.46
N SER A 264 -10.17 -21.18 -14.25
CA SER A 264 -8.83 -21.44 -14.79
C SER A 264 -8.90 -21.70 -16.30
N GLU A 265 -7.82 -21.40 -17.04
CA GLU A 265 -7.75 -21.72 -18.48
C GLU A 265 -7.53 -23.22 -18.70
N LYS A 266 -6.72 -23.86 -17.86
CA LYS A 266 -6.46 -25.31 -17.89
C LYS A 266 -7.16 -26.03 -16.74
N GLU A 267 -7.47 -27.31 -16.96
CA GLU A 267 -7.92 -28.19 -15.89
C GLU A 267 -6.80 -28.36 -14.84
N THR A 268 -7.17 -28.26 -13.57
CA THR A 268 -6.28 -28.40 -12.41
C THR A 268 -7.09 -28.92 -11.22
N SER A 269 -6.58 -28.81 -10.00
CA SER A 269 -7.35 -29.03 -8.77
C SER A 269 -6.96 -28.04 -7.70
N ILE A 270 -7.79 -27.90 -6.66
CA ILE A 270 -7.49 -26.99 -5.57
C ILE A 270 -6.24 -27.42 -4.79
N GLU A 271 -5.97 -28.72 -4.71
CA GLU A 271 -4.75 -29.29 -4.11
C GLU A 271 -3.49 -28.83 -4.86
N GLU A 272 -3.54 -28.86 -6.20
CA GLU A 272 -2.45 -28.40 -7.05
C GLU A 272 -2.22 -26.90 -6.86
N ILE A 273 -3.28 -26.08 -6.95
CA ILE A 273 -3.22 -24.63 -6.71
C ILE A 273 -2.61 -24.32 -5.33
N ASN A 274 -3.07 -25.02 -4.29
CA ASN A 274 -2.59 -24.85 -2.93
C ASN A 274 -1.09 -25.16 -2.79
N SER A 275 -0.63 -26.25 -3.42
CA SER A 275 0.79 -26.63 -3.45
C SER A 275 1.65 -25.61 -4.18
N LEU A 276 1.18 -25.09 -5.32
CA LEU A 276 1.88 -24.07 -6.10
C LEU A 276 1.99 -22.75 -5.36
N LEU A 277 0.92 -22.31 -4.70
CA LEU A 277 0.93 -21.10 -3.86
C LEU A 277 1.90 -21.24 -2.67
N LYS A 278 1.92 -22.40 -2.02
CA LYS A 278 2.90 -22.71 -0.97
C LYS A 278 4.33 -22.61 -1.50
N LYS A 279 4.63 -23.32 -2.58
CA LYS A 279 5.95 -23.32 -3.22
C LYS A 279 6.39 -21.90 -3.59
N ALA A 280 5.51 -21.11 -4.19
CA ALA A 280 5.80 -19.73 -4.58
C ALA A 280 6.14 -18.86 -3.36
N SER A 281 5.38 -19.00 -2.26
CA SER A 281 5.62 -18.28 -1.01
C SER A 281 6.97 -18.60 -0.35
N GLU A 282 7.46 -19.82 -0.54
CA GLU A 282 8.73 -20.30 0.02
C GLU A 282 9.92 -20.04 -0.92
N THR A 283 9.66 -19.67 -2.17
CA THR A 283 10.68 -19.50 -3.22
C THR A 283 10.66 -18.10 -3.84
N TYR A 284 10.13 -17.95 -5.06
CA TYR A 284 10.29 -16.74 -5.88
C TYR A 284 9.37 -15.57 -5.48
N LEU A 285 8.43 -15.77 -4.54
CA LEU A 285 7.64 -14.71 -3.91
C LEU A 285 7.89 -14.60 -2.40
N LYS A 286 8.99 -15.15 -1.89
CA LYS A 286 9.33 -15.08 -0.47
C LYS A 286 9.37 -13.62 0.01
N GLY A 287 8.65 -13.34 1.11
CA GLY A 287 8.50 -11.99 1.67
C GLY A 287 7.40 -11.14 1.03
N ILE A 288 6.85 -11.57 -0.12
CA ILE A 288 5.71 -10.93 -0.79
C ILE A 288 4.43 -11.73 -0.56
N LEU A 289 4.47 -13.03 -0.88
CA LEU A 289 3.39 -13.99 -0.66
C LEU A 289 3.75 -14.84 0.57
N GLY A 290 2.79 -14.98 1.49
CA GLY A 290 2.81 -15.92 2.60
C GLY A 290 1.83 -17.06 2.39
N PHE A 291 2.00 -18.13 3.18
CA PHE A 291 1.11 -19.27 3.26
C PHE A 291 0.77 -19.51 4.73
N CYS A 292 -0.52 -19.68 5.04
CA CYS A 292 -1.02 -19.97 6.37
C CYS A 292 -1.92 -21.21 6.34
N ASN A 293 -1.68 -22.16 7.23
CA ASN A 293 -2.46 -23.39 7.38
C ASN A 293 -2.93 -23.60 8.83
N GLU A 294 -3.16 -22.50 9.53
CA GLU A 294 -3.66 -22.46 10.91
C GLU A 294 -5.05 -21.80 10.92
N GLU A 295 -5.82 -22.05 11.99
CA GLU A 295 -7.16 -21.47 12.19
C GLU A 295 -7.04 -20.03 12.69
N VAL A 296 -6.75 -19.11 11.77
CA VAL A 296 -6.43 -17.69 12.03
C VAL A 296 -7.62 -16.76 11.76
N VAL A 297 -7.56 -15.57 12.34
CA VAL A 297 -8.52 -14.49 12.11
C VAL A 297 -7.81 -13.16 11.80
N SER A 298 -8.59 -12.11 11.49
CA SER A 298 -8.03 -10.84 11.01
C SER A 298 -6.97 -10.22 11.94
N SER A 299 -7.16 -10.28 13.26
CA SER A 299 -6.23 -9.68 14.23
C SER A 299 -4.84 -10.32 14.19
N ASP A 300 -4.72 -11.57 13.77
CA ASP A 300 -3.47 -12.32 13.77
C ASP A 300 -2.51 -11.85 12.67
N PHE A 301 -3.03 -11.11 11.69
CA PHE A 301 -2.25 -10.51 10.60
C PHE A 301 -1.92 -9.04 10.82
N ILE A 302 -2.31 -8.45 11.96
CA ILE A 302 -1.90 -7.08 12.28
C ILE A 302 -0.38 -7.05 12.31
N HIS A 303 0.19 -6.09 11.58
CA HIS A 303 1.64 -5.89 11.47
C HIS A 303 2.38 -6.99 10.67
N ASP A 304 1.67 -7.80 9.89
CA ASP A 304 2.28 -8.70 8.90
C ASP A 304 2.82 -7.89 7.71
N GLU A 305 4.11 -8.04 7.42
CA GLU A 305 4.78 -7.25 6.38
C GLU A 305 4.53 -7.76 4.95
N ARG A 306 3.95 -8.94 4.79
CA ARG A 306 3.72 -9.55 3.47
C ARG A 306 2.58 -8.84 2.76
N SER A 307 2.60 -8.88 1.42
CA SER A 307 1.56 -8.23 0.61
C SER A 307 0.28 -9.05 0.54
N SER A 308 0.42 -10.37 0.61
CA SER A 308 -0.65 -11.35 0.48
C SER A 308 -0.30 -12.55 1.35
N ILE A 309 -1.22 -13.02 2.20
CA ILE A 309 -1.04 -14.20 3.04
C ILE A 309 -2.15 -15.19 2.71
N TYR A 310 -1.83 -16.16 1.86
CA TYR A 310 -2.79 -17.15 1.39
C TYR A 310 -3.27 -18.04 2.54
N ASP A 311 -4.58 -18.16 2.68
CA ASP A 311 -5.24 -18.99 3.68
C ASP A 311 -5.55 -20.37 3.09
N SER A 312 -4.69 -21.33 3.42
CA SER A 312 -4.78 -22.70 2.92
C SER A 312 -6.00 -23.43 3.45
N LEU A 313 -6.31 -23.30 4.74
CA LEU A 313 -7.45 -24.00 5.34
C LEU A 313 -8.77 -23.45 4.78
N ALA A 314 -8.95 -22.12 4.81
CA ALA A 314 -10.16 -21.50 4.28
C ALA A 314 -10.35 -21.79 2.80
N THR A 315 -9.26 -21.87 2.02
CA THR A 315 -9.34 -22.20 0.59
C THR A 315 -9.68 -23.68 0.37
N MET A 316 -8.92 -24.60 0.97
CA MET A 316 -9.06 -26.05 0.75
C MET A 316 -10.41 -26.58 1.23
N GLN A 317 -10.95 -26.06 2.33
CA GLN A 317 -12.20 -26.54 2.91
C GLN A 317 -13.45 -26.06 2.16
N ASN A 318 -13.36 -24.95 1.41
CA ASN A 318 -14.52 -24.27 0.83
C ASN A 318 -14.57 -24.30 -0.71
N ASN A 319 -13.85 -25.24 -1.34
CA ASN A 319 -13.94 -25.51 -2.78
C ASN A 319 -14.77 -26.77 -3.08
N LEU A 320 -15.29 -26.85 -4.30
CA LEU A 320 -16.10 -27.98 -4.76
C LEU A 320 -15.21 -29.23 -4.92
N LYS A 321 -15.68 -30.38 -4.39
CA LYS A 321 -14.96 -31.65 -4.51
C LYS A 321 -14.93 -32.11 -5.97
N GLY A 322 -13.73 -32.44 -6.47
CA GLY A 322 -13.53 -32.93 -7.83
C GLY A 322 -13.59 -31.87 -8.94
N GLU A 323 -13.80 -30.60 -8.57
CA GLU A 323 -13.82 -29.47 -9.51
C GLU A 323 -12.47 -29.27 -10.20
N LYS A 324 -12.51 -28.87 -11.48
CA LYS A 324 -11.35 -28.82 -12.36
C LYS A 324 -11.02 -27.43 -12.87
N ARG A 325 -11.97 -26.50 -12.85
CA ARG A 325 -11.78 -25.16 -13.43
C ARG A 325 -12.33 -24.03 -12.58
N PHE A 326 -13.34 -24.25 -11.73
CA PHE A 326 -14.00 -23.18 -10.99
C PHE A 326 -13.56 -23.15 -9.52
N PHE A 327 -12.68 -22.20 -9.17
CA PHE A 327 -12.03 -22.19 -7.85
C PHE A 327 -12.25 -20.89 -7.10
N LYS A 328 -12.21 -21.00 -5.77
CA LYS A 328 -12.12 -19.90 -4.82
C LYS A 328 -10.74 -19.89 -4.16
N ILE A 329 -10.14 -18.72 -3.96
CA ILE A 329 -8.92 -18.49 -3.19
C ILE A 329 -9.17 -17.40 -2.16
N VAL A 330 -8.76 -17.65 -0.91
CA VAL A 330 -8.80 -16.68 0.19
C VAL A 330 -7.37 -16.25 0.53
N THR A 331 -7.14 -14.94 0.63
CA THR A 331 -5.84 -14.41 1.04
C THR A 331 -5.97 -13.11 1.85
N TRP A 332 -5.25 -13.04 2.96
CA TRP A 332 -5.25 -11.93 3.91
C TRP A 332 -4.22 -10.88 3.54
N TYR A 333 -4.39 -9.67 4.08
CA TYR A 333 -3.40 -8.61 4.03
C TYR A 333 -3.67 -7.57 5.11
N ASP A 334 -2.62 -7.13 5.80
CA ASP A 334 -2.65 -5.88 6.53
C ASP A 334 -2.61 -4.72 5.53
N ASN A 335 -3.76 -4.08 5.33
CA ASN A 335 -3.94 -3.03 4.34
C ASN A 335 -3.13 -1.75 4.63
N GLU A 336 -2.58 -1.59 5.84
CA GLU A 336 -1.68 -0.50 6.19
C GLU A 336 -0.22 -0.97 6.16
N TRP A 337 0.11 -2.05 6.86
CA TRP A 337 1.49 -2.45 7.13
C TRP A 337 2.18 -3.11 5.94
N GLY A 338 1.58 -4.17 5.38
CA GLY A 338 2.13 -4.87 4.21
C GLY A 338 2.28 -3.92 3.02
N TYR A 339 1.31 -3.03 2.81
CA TYR A 339 1.37 -2.02 1.76
C TYR A 339 2.48 -0.98 1.99
N SER A 340 2.63 -0.47 3.22
CA SER A 340 3.69 0.51 3.52
C SER A 340 5.08 -0.09 3.37
N ASN A 341 5.24 -1.39 3.67
CA ASN A 341 6.46 -2.12 3.35
C ASN A 341 6.74 -2.13 1.84
N ARG A 342 5.72 -2.34 0.99
CA ARG A 342 5.88 -2.27 -0.47
C ARG A 342 6.25 -0.88 -0.98
N VAL A 343 5.75 0.17 -0.34
CA VAL A 343 6.15 1.55 -0.67
C VAL A 343 7.64 1.74 -0.41
N VAL A 344 8.15 1.28 0.75
CA VAL A 344 9.59 1.34 1.07
C VAL A 344 10.41 0.48 0.12
N ASP A 345 9.99 -0.76 -0.15
CA ASP A 345 10.71 -1.66 -1.06
C ASP A 345 10.82 -1.09 -2.48
N LEU A 346 9.72 -0.53 -3.01
CA LEU A 346 9.70 0.10 -4.34
C LEU A 346 10.55 1.37 -4.36
N MET A 347 10.47 2.21 -3.33
CA MET A 347 11.35 3.37 -3.19
C MET A 347 12.81 2.95 -3.22
N LEU A 348 13.20 1.96 -2.41
CA LEU A 348 14.57 1.45 -2.37
C LEU A 348 15.03 0.91 -3.74
N LYS A 349 14.11 0.32 -4.52
CA LYS A 349 14.39 -0.09 -5.90
C LYS A 349 14.59 1.09 -6.84
N MET A 350 13.80 2.16 -6.69
CA MET A 350 13.88 3.35 -7.54
C MET A 350 15.14 4.19 -7.33
N ILE A 351 15.75 4.11 -6.15
CA ILE A 351 16.94 4.90 -5.79
C ILE A 351 18.26 4.19 -6.04
N LYS A 352 18.23 2.90 -6.40
CA LYS A 352 19.41 2.11 -6.79
C LYS A 352 19.77 2.36 -8.25
#